data_AF-A0A956TFH5-F1
#
_entry.id   AF-A0A956TFH5-F1
#
_cell.length_a   1.000
_cell.length_b   1.000
_cell.length_c   1.000
_cell.angle_alpha   90.00
_cell.angle_beta   90.00
_cell.angle_gamma   90.00
#
_symmetry.space_group_name_H-M   'P 1'
#
loop_
_entity.id
_entity.type
_entity.pdbx_description
1 polymer ?
#
loop_
_entity_poly.entity_id
_entity_poly.type
_entity_poly.pdbx_seq_one_letter_code
_entity_poly.pdbx_strand_id
1 'polypeptide(L)'
;MRFSQLDARMRSLEYFHQLKVPPGCWTVLRLDGRGFSRFTAERFAKPFDPQFRQAMVTTTERLMQEFPVVYGYTESDEISLLLARDWDFFDRELEKVISLSAATASACFSLVVGCEATFDSRVWMAAEAETVVDYFRWRQADAARCALNGWAYWVLRGEGLDA
;
A
#
# COMPACT_ATOMS: atom_id res chain seq x y z
N MET A 1 -31.92 4.96 -30.14
CA MET A 1 -30.67 4.17 -30.11
C MET A 1 -30.97 2.88 -29.34
N ARG A 2 -30.60 1.70 -29.85
CA ARG A 2 -30.83 0.43 -29.12
C ARG A 2 -29.89 0.39 -27.90
N PHE A 3 -30.37 -0.10 -26.75
CA PHE A 3 -29.59 -0.13 -25.51
C PHE A 3 -28.21 -0.80 -25.70
N SER A 4 -28.14 -1.89 -26.47
CA SER A 4 -26.87 -2.57 -26.79
C SER A 4 -25.84 -1.69 -27.51
N GLN A 5 -26.29 -0.78 -28.38
CA GLN A 5 -25.40 0.17 -29.05
C GLN A 5 -24.90 1.23 -28.09
N LEU A 6 -25.73 1.65 -27.13
CA LEU A 6 -25.34 2.60 -26.09
C LEU A 6 -24.34 1.95 -25.12
N ASP A 7 -24.62 0.74 -24.64
CA ASP A 7 -23.74 -0.03 -23.74
C ASP A 7 -22.36 -0.24 -24.36
N ALA A 8 -22.29 -0.74 -25.60
CA ALA A 8 -21.02 -0.93 -26.29
C ALA A 8 -20.24 0.39 -26.46
N ARG A 9 -20.95 1.50 -26.78
CA ARG A 9 -20.32 2.82 -26.89
C ARG A 9 -19.77 3.29 -25.54
N MET A 10 -20.53 3.16 -24.45
CA MET A 10 -20.05 3.59 -23.13
C MET A 10 -18.87 2.76 -22.65
N ARG A 11 -18.93 1.43 -22.78
CA ARG A 11 -17.83 0.51 -22.43
C ARG A 11 -16.57 0.76 -23.25
N SER A 12 -16.71 1.16 -24.52
CA SER A 12 -15.55 1.51 -25.35
C SER A 12 -14.76 2.73 -24.85
N LEU A 13 -15.36 3.55 -23.97
CA LEU A 13 -14.71 4.72 -23.36
C LEU A 13 -13.99 4.37 -22.04
N GLU A 14 -14.15 3.14 -21.52
CA GLU A 14 -13.44 2.63 -20.34
C GLU A 14 -12.02 2.17 -20.73
N TYR A 15 -11.21 3.11 -21.26
CA TYR A 15 -9.94 2.81 -21.94
C TYR A 15 -8.95 1.96 -21.15
N PHE A 16 -8.94 2.09 -19.82
CA PHE A 16 -7.99 1.40 -18.95
C PHE A 16 -8.57 0.17 -18.24
N HIS A 17 -9.88 -0.06 -18.37
CA HIS A 17 -10.57 -1.17 -17.70
C HIS A 17 -10.04 -2.54 -18.11
N GLN A 18 -9.54 -2.67 -19.34
CA GLN A 18 -8.97 -3.90 -19.87
C GLN A 18 -7.48 -4.08 -19.55
N LEU A 19 -6.83 -3.12 -18.87
CA LEU A 19 -5.41 -3.26 -18.52
C LEU A 19 -5.24 -4.39 -17.51
N LYS A 20 -4.33 -5.30 -17.85
CA LYS A 20 -3.98 -6.44 -17.02
C LYS A 20 -2.50 -6.47 -16.75
N VAL A 21 -2.13 -6.96 -15.58
CA VAL A 21 -0.73 -7.28 -15.29
C VAL A 21 -0.33 -8.49 -16.13
N PRO A 22 0.76 -8.43 -16.93
CA PRO A 22 1.17 -9.54 -17.78
C PRO A 22 1.40 -10.84 -16.98
N PRO A 23 1.02 -12.01 -17.51
CA PRO A 23 1.22 -13.28 -16.84
C PRO A 23 2.70 -13.58 -16.60
N GLY A 24 3.02 -14.26 -15.50
CA GLY A 24 4.40 -14.65 -15.15
C GLY A 24 5.29 -13.55 -14.57
N CYS A 25 4.82 -12.29 -14.57
CA CYS A 25 5.48 -11.20 -13.85
C CYS A 25 5.18 -11.28 -12.36
N TRP A 26 6.21 -11.03 -11.55
CA TRP A 26 6.06 -10.69 -10.15
C TRP A 26 5.32 -9.37 -10.00
N THR A 27 4.51 -9.26 -8.95
CA THR A 27 3.64 -8.10 -8.74
C THR A 27 3.69 -7.74 -7.26
N VAL A 28 3.98 -6.48 -6.98
CA VAL A 28 3.87 -5.90 -5.65
C VAL A 28 2.77 -4.84 -5.67
N LEU A 29 1.79 -4.98 -4.78
CA LEU A 29 0.86 -3.89 -4.46
C LEU A 29 1.52 -3.03 -3.39
N ARG A 30 1.79 -1.76 -3.70
CA ARG A 30 2.32 -0.80 -2.75
C ARG A 30 1.24 0.21 -2.41
N LEU A 31 0.91 0.30 -1.14
CA LEU A 31 -0.12 1.18 -0.59
C LEU A 31 0.55 2.23 0.30
N ASP A 32 0.07 3.47 0.23
CA ASP A 32 0.62 4.60 1.01
C ASP A 32 -0.52 5.40 1.66
N GLY A 33 -0.34 5.76 2.93
CA GLY A 33 -1.30 6.52 3.70
C GLY A 33 -1.43 7.97 3.22
N ARG A 34 -2.60 8.34 2.68
CA ARG A 34 -2.82 9.70 2.17
C ARG A 34 -2.89 10.73 3.29
N GLY A 35 -1.91 11.64 3.34
CA GLY A 35 -1.88 12.75 4.30
C GLY A 35 -1.44 12.33 5.70
N PHE A 36 -0.75 11.20 5.81
CA PHE A 36 -0.42 10.60 7.10
C PHE A 36 0.59 11.41 7.93
N SER A 37 1.39 12.27 7.30
CA SER A 37 2.29 13.17 8.05
C SER A 37 1.53 14.08 9.03
N ARG A 38 0.37 14.63 8.61
CA ARG A 38 -0.49 15.43 9.50
C ARG A 38 -1.30 14.55 10.44
N PHE A 39 -1.87 13.47 9.92
CA PHE A 39 -2.66 12.51 10.69
C PHE A 39 -1.88 11.96 11.90
N THR A 40 -0.62 11.56 11.68
CA THR A 40 0.23 10.99 12.72
C THR A 40 0.73 12.02 13.73
N ALA A 41 0.96 13.26 13.30
CA ALA A 41 1.43 14.32 14.18
C ALA A 41 0.41 14.70 15.26
N GLU A 42 -0.88 14.67 14.95
CA GLU A 42 -1.94 15.10 15.86
C GLU A 42 -2.38 13.98 16.83
N ARG A 43 -2.08 12.71 16.54
CA ARG A 43 -2.77 11.55 17.16
C ARG A 43 -1.85 10.48 17.76
N PHE A 44 -0.57 10.47 17.43
CA PHE A 44 0.33 9.38 17.80
C PHE A 44 1.64 9.90 18.37
N ALA A 45 2.26 9.08 19.24
CA ALA A 45 3.53 9.40 19.86
C ALA A 45 4.67 9.48 18.83
N LYS A 46 5.61 10.41 19.08
CA LYS A 46 6.86 10.52 18.32
C LYS A 46 8.01 9.90 19.12
N PRO A 47 9.04 9.33 18.46
CA PRO A 47 9.16 9.13 17.01
C PRO A 47 8.31 7.94 16.49
N PHE A 48 8.00 6.97 17.34
CA PHE A 48 7.28 5.74 16.95
C PHE A 48 6.17 5.41 17.94
N ASP A 49 4.98 5.13 17.41
CA ASP A 49 3.82 4.79 18.21
C ASP A 49 3.48 3.30 18.06
N PRO A 50 3.47 2.51 19.16
CA PRO A 50 3.15 1.09 19.10
C PRO A 50 1.72 0.77 18.63
N GLN A 51 0.74 1.64 18.90
CA GLN A 51 -0.65 1.43 18.48
C GLN A 51 -0.78 1.68 16.98
N PHE A 52 -0.15 2.74 16.46
CA PHE A 52 -0.08 2.98 15.02
C PHE A 52 0.58 1.82 14.29
N ARG A 53 1.73 1.35 14.79
CA ARG A 53 2.42 0.16 14.25
C ARG A 53 1.49 -1.04 14.22
N GLN A 54 0.78 -1.30 15.32
CA GLN A 54 -0.14 -2.44 15.39
C GLN A 54 -1.30 -2.29 14.39
N ALA A 55 -1.82 -1.09 14.18
CA ALA A 55 -2.86 -0.82 13.18
C ALA A 55 -2.37 -1.11 11.76
N MET A 56 -1.14 -0.72 11.42
CA MET A 56 -0.52 -1.03 10.11
C MET A 56 -0.30 -2.54 9.93
N VAL A 57 0.19 -3.24 10.96
CA VAL A 57 0.36 -4.70 10.94
C VAL A 57 -0.98 -5.39 10.75
N THR A 58 -2.00 -5.06 11.53
CA THR A 58 -3.33 -5.65 11.41
C THR A 58 -3.97 -5.38 10.05
N THR A 59 -3.76 -4.17 9.49
CA THR A 59 -4.21 -3.84 8.13
C THR A 59 -3.49 -4.68 7.08
N THR A 60 -2.18 -4.90 7.25
CA THR A 60 -1.37 -5.75 6.37
C THR A 60 -1.85 -7.21 6.42
N GLU A 61 -2.08 -7.75 7.62
CA GLU A 61 -2.62 -9.10 7.82
C GLU A 61 -3.99 -9.27 7.15
N ARG A 62 -4.87 -8.26 7.26
CA ARG A 62 -6.16 -8.28 6.57
C ARG A 62 -6.00 -8.34 5.06
N LEU A 63 -5.09 -7.54 4.49
CA LEU A 63 -4.82 -7.59 3.05
C LEU A 63 -4.27 -8.95 2.62
N MET A 64 -3.41 -9.57 3.43
CA MET A 64 -2.88 -10.91 3.15
C MET A 64 -3.95 -12.01 3.18
N GLN A 65 -5.08 -11.79 3.88
CA GLN A 65 -6.22 -12.73 3.88
C GLN A 65 -7.13 -12.56 2.66
N GLU A 66 -7.21 -11.35 2.10
CA GLU A 66 -8.12 -11.00 0.99
C GLU A 66 -7.47 -11.17 -0.39
N PHE A 67 -6.14 -11.06 -0.47
CA PHE A 67 -5.38 -11.10 -1.71
C PHE A 67 -4.42 -12.31 -1.72
N PRO A 68 -4.03 -12.84 -2.91
CA PRO A 68 -3.11 -13.97 -3.03
C PRO A 68 -1.66 -13.54 -2.74
N VAL A 69 -1.39 -13.14 -1.49
CA VAL A 69 -0.11 -12.58 -1.04
C VAL A 69 0.79 -13.70 -0.51
N VAL A 70 2.07 -13.68 -0.90
CA VAL A 70 3.10 -14.59 -0.37
C VAL A 70 4.00 -13.91 0.65
N TYR A 71 4.12 -12.59 0.62
CA TYR A 71 4.91 -11.81 1.57
C TYR A 71 4.35 -10.39 1.73
N GLY A 72 4.12 -9.98 2.98
CA GLY A 72 3.71 -8.63 3.35
C GLY A 72 4.82 -7.91 4.12
N TYR A 73 5.06 -6.65 3.78
CA TYR A 73 6.00 -5.75 4.45
C TYR A 73 5.30 -4.43 4.74
N THR A 74 5.51 -3.86 5.93
CA THR A 74 5.00 -2.53 6.26
C THR A 74 6.04 -1.74 7.02
N GLU A 75 6.12 -0.45 6.71
CA GLU A 75 6.93 0.53 7.43
C GLU A 75 6.23 1.89 7.35
N SER A 76 6.31 2.66 8.44
CA SER A 76 5.61 3.95 8.56
C SER A 76 4.14 3.77 8.15
N ASP A 77 3.70 4.51 7.15
CA ASP A 77 2.39 4.56 6.53
C ASP A 77 2.33 3.78 5.19
N GLU A 78 3.38 3.04 4.83
CA GLU A 78 3.47 2.23 3.62
C GLU A 78 3.22 0.74 3.91
N ILE A 79 2.52 0.06 3.00
CA ILE A 79 2.36 -1.40 2.96
C ILE A 79 2.76 -1.90 1.57
N SER A 80 3.61 -2.92 1.51
CA SER A 80 4.04 -3.60 0.29
C SER A 80 3.65 -5.08 0.35
N LEU A 81 2.85 -5.54 -0.61
CA LEU A 81 2.33 -6.91 -0.69
C LEU A 81 2.84 -7.60 -1.96
N LEU A 82 3.69 -8.61 -1.82
CA LEU A 82 4.11 -9.47 -2.93
C LEU A 82 3.03 -10.51 -3.22
N LEU A 83 2.44 -10.46 -4.41
CA LEU A 83 1.49 -11.46 -4.87
C LEU A 83 2.21 -12.74 -5.32
N ALA A 84 1.55 -13.90 -5.15
CA ALA A 84 1.99 -15.18 -5.72
C ALA A 84 2.21 -15.03 -7.22
N ARG A 85 3.31 -15.53 -7.80
CA ARG A 85 3.69 -15.25 -9.20
C ARG A 85 2.60 -15.61 -10.22
N ASP A 86 1.89 -16.70 -9.95
CA ASP A 86 0.81 -17.28 -10.74
C ASP A 86 -0.59 -16.77 -10.34
N TRP A 87 -0.68 -15.68 -9.56
CA TRP A 87 -1.95 -15.09 -9.16
C TRP A 87 -2.86 -14.78 -10.37
N ASP A 88 -4.15 -15.05 -10.23
CA ASP A 88 -5.17 -14.86 -11.27
C ASP A 88 -6.40 -14.08 -10.77
N PHE A 89 -6.31 -13.52 -9.56
CA PHE A 89 -7.34 -12.71 -8.92
C PHE A 89 -7.89 -11.64 -9.89
N PHE A 90 -9.19 -11.68 -10.15
CA PHE A 90 -9.87 -10.85 -11.15
C PHE A 90 -9.18 -10.79 -12.53
N ASP A 91 -8.69 -11.93 -13.03
CA ASP A 91 -8.07 -12.02 -14.37
C ASP A 91 -6.92 -10.98 -14.54
N ARG A 92 -6.25 -10.71 -13.42
CA ARG A 92 -5.11 -9.78 -13.31
C ARG A 92 -5.44 -8.33 -13.70
N GLU A 93 -6.71 -7.92 -13.63
CA GLU A 93 -7.16 -6.56 -13.92
C GLU A 93 -6.53 -5.53 -12.97
N LEU A 94 -5.80 -4.58 -13.56
CA LEU A 94 -5.01 -3.57 -12.84
C LEU A 94 -5.88 -2.67 -11.95
N GLU A 95 -7.00 -2.16 -12.49
CA GLU A 95 -7.89 -1.25 -11.76
C GLU A 95 -8.52 -1.93 -10.54
N LYS A 96 -8.89 -3.21 -10.66
CA LYS A 96 -9.47 -3.97 -9.54
C LYS A 96 -8.47 -4.22 -8.43
N VAL A 97 -7.25 -4.67 -8.74
CA VAL A 97 -6.26 -4.91 -7.69
C VAL A 97 -5.86 -3.62 -6.98
N ILE A 98 -5.73 -2.51 -7.69
CA ILE A 98 -5.42 -1.19 -7.10
C ILE A 98 -6.58 -0.70 -6.23
N SER A 99 -7.79 -0.63 -6.78
CA SER A 99 -8.94 -0.06 -6.06
C SER A 99 -9.34 -0.89 -4.85
N LEU A 100 -9.37 -2.22 -4.95
CA LEU A 100 -9.78 -3.09 -3.86
C LEU A 100 -8.73 -3.16 -2.75
N SER A 101 -7.43 -3.10 -3.08
CA SER A 101 -6.39 -3.08 -2.06
C SER A 101 -6.40 -1.77 -1.27
N ALA A 102 -6.49 -0.63 -1.96
CA ALA A 102 -6.64 0.69 -1.33
C ALA A 102 -7.92 0.76 -0.46
N ALA A 103 -9.06 0.28 -0.97
CA ALA A 103 -10.32 0.29 -0.23
C ALA A 103 -10.26 -0.62 1.01
N THR A 104 -9.73 -1.83 0.88
CA THR A 104 -9.56 -2.77 2.00
C THR A 104 -8.66 -2.19 3.08
N ALA A 105 -7.53 -1.60 2.69
CA ALA A 105 -6.61 -0.96 3.62
C ALA A 105 -7.26 0.21 4.35
N SER A 106 -7.90 1.12 3.61
CA SER A 106 -8.58 2.30 4.16
C SER A 106 -9.69 1.91 5.14
N ALA A 107 -10.53 0.95 4.77
CA ALA A 107 -11.62 0.48 5.62
C ALA A 107 -11.10 -0.19 6.89
N CYS A 108 -10.16 -1.13 6.77
CA CYS A 108 -9.59 -1.85 7.92
C CYS A 108 -8.87 -0.89 8.86
N PHE A 109 -7.95 -0.07 8.33
CA PHE A 109 -7.17 0.86 9.14
C PHE A 109 -8.09 1.85 9.86
N SER A 110 -9.05 2.45 9.16
CA SER A 110 -9.99 3.42 9.76
C SER A 110 -10.78 2.83 10.93
N LEU A 111 -11.21 1.57 10.80
CA LEU A 111 -11.92 0.87 11.87
C LEU A 111 -11.01 0.61 13.07
N VAL A 112 -9.75 0.24 12.83
CA VAL A 112 -8.78 -0.04 13.90
C VAL A 112 -8.41 1.22 14.67
N VAL A 113 -8.20 2.34 13.98
CA VAL A 113 -7.80 3.62 14.61
C VAL A 113 -8.98 4.48 15.06
N GLY A 114 -10.21 4.13 14.67
CA GLY A 114 -11.44 4.84 15.06
C GLY A 114 -11.63 6.20 14.38
N CYS A 115 -10.93 6.47 13.28
CA CYS A 115 -11.10 7.70 12.50
C CYS A 115 -10.80 7.45 11.02
N GLU A 116 -11.35 8.31 10.16
CA GLU A 116 -11.17 8.20 8.71
C GLU A 116 -9.69 8.31 8.32
N ALA A 117 -9.23 7.32 7.58
CA ALA A 117 -7.94 7.27 6.94
C ALA A 117 -8.10 6.64 5.54
N THR A 118 -7.34 7.14 4.58
CA THR A 118 -7.38 6.65 3.21
C THR A 118 -5.99 6.28 2.74
N PHE A 119 -5.93 5.26 1.88
CA PHE A 119 -4.71 4.78 1.25
C PHE A 119 -4.83 4.97 -0.25
N ASP A 120 -3.72 5.31 -0.91
CA ASP A 120 -3.57 5.03 -2.33
C ASP A 120 -3.01 3.62 -2.52
N SER A 121 -3.03 3.13 -3.76
CA SER A 121 -2.39 1.88 -4.13
C SER A 121 -1.82 1.99 -5.52
N ARG A 122 -0.68 1.32 -5.75
CA ARG A 122 -0.02 1.25 -7.05
C ARG A 122 0.61 -0.12 -7.25
N VAL A 123 0.69 -0.54 -8.50
CA VAL A 123 1.38 -1.78 -8.88
C VAL A 123 2.83 -1.47 -9.22
N TRP A 124 3.73 -2.25 -8.64
CA TRP A 124 5.09 -2.44 -9.12
C TRP A 124 5.22 -3.86 -9.67
N MET A 125 5.96 -4.04 -10.76
CA MET A 125 6.10 -5.35 -11.40
C MET A 125 7.52 -5.59 -11.92
N ALA A 126 7.93 -6.85 -11.92
CA ALA A 126 9.21 -7.29 -12.46
C ALA A 126 9.12 -8.70 -13.07
N ALA A 127 10.03 -9.00 -13.99
CA ALA A 127 10.12 -10.34 -14.58
C ALA A 127 10.92 -11.32 -13.70
N GLU A 128 11.99 -10.83 -13.08
CA GLU A 128 12.97 -11.63 -12.34
C GLU A 128 12.72 -11.58 -10.84
N ALA A 129 13.01 -12.67 -10.14
CA ALA A 129 12.81 -12.75 -8.69
C ALA A 129 13.85 -11.90 -7.93
N GLU A 130 15.03 -11.77 -8.50
CA GLU A 130 16.14 -10.95 -7.99
C GLU A 130 15.72 -9.48 -7.90
N THR A 131 14.99 -8.97 -8.90
CA THR A 131 14.45 -7.60 -8.86
C THR A 131 13.43 -7.41 -7.73
N VAL A 132 12.67 -8.46 -7.38
CA VAL A 132 11.75 -8.42 -6.22
C VAL A 132 12.53 -8.31 -4.92
N VAL A 133 13.63 -9.06 -4.80
CA VAL A 133 14.52 -8.94 -3.63
C VAL A 133 15.08 -7.53 -3.53
N ASP A 134 15.52 -6.95 -4.64
CA ASP A 134 16.04 -5.58 -4.67
C ASP A 134 14.96 -4.54 -4.35
N TYR A 135 13.71 -4.75 -4.76
CA TYR A 135 12.58 -3.93 -4.34
C TYR A 135 12.45 -3.91 -2.82
N PHE A 136 12.44 -5.06 -2.16
CA PHE A 136 12.29 -5.10 -0.70
C PHE A 136 13.54 -4.59 0.03
N ARG A 137 14.74 -4.78 -0.51
CA ARG A 137 15.97 -4.13 0.00
C ARG A 137 15.86 -2.61 -0.08
N TRP A 138 15.33 -2.09 -1.19
CA TRP A 138 15.10 -0.65 -1.35
C TRP A 138 14.11 -0.12 -0.31
N ARG A 139 13.00 -0.83 -0.06
CA ARG A 139 12.03 -0.46 0.99
C ARG A 139 12.63 -0.52 2.39
N GLN A 140 13.44 -1.54 2.68
CA GLN A 140 14.13 -1.67 3.97
C GLN A 140 15.21 -0.60 4.19
N ALA A 141 15.94 -0.23 3.13
CA ALA A 141 16.93 0.85 3.21
C ALA A 141 16.28 2.21 3.47
N ASP A 142 15.12 2.46 2.84
CA ASP A 142 14.32 3.66 3.07
C ASP A 142 13.82 3.73 4.52
N ALA A 143 13.25 2.62 5.00
CA ALA A 143 12.82 2.43 6.39
C ALA A 143 13.94 2.73 7.40
N ALA A 144 15.13 2.15 7.19
CA ALA A 144 16.28 2.36 8.07
C ALA A 144 16.70 3.84 8.12
N ARG A 145 16.71 4.51 6.97
CA ARG A 145 17.00 5.94 6.85
C ARG A 145 15.95 6.79 7.56
N CYS A 146 14.66 6.53 7.32
CA CYS A 146 13.55 7.24 7.95
C CYS A 146 13.53 7.05 9.48
N ALA A 147 13.75 5.82 9.95
CA ALA A 147 13.80 5.52 11.37
C ALA A 147 14.96 6.23 12.07
N LEU A 148 16.18 6.18 11.50
CA LEU A 148 17.35 6.84 12.09
C LEU A 148 17.16 8.37 12.14
N ASN A 149 16.73 8.97 11.02
CA ASN A 149 16.50 10.41 10.95
C ASN A 149 15.39 10.85 11.91
N GLY A 150 14.27 10.12 11.94
CA GLY A 150 13.15 10.41 12.83
C GLY A 150 13.54 10.29 14.31
N TRP A 151 14.25 9.22 14.67
CA TRP A 151 14.72 9.02 16.03
C TRP A 151 15.66 10.15 16.47
N ALA A 152 16.71 10.44 15.68
CA ALA A 152 17.66 11.50 16.02
C ALA A 152 16.97 12.87 16.14
N TYR A 153 16.11 13.22 15.18
CA TYR A 153 15.37 14.48 15.18
C TYR A 153 14.52 14.65 16.45
N TRP A 154 13.70 13.66 16.81
CA TRP A 154 12.78 13.77 17.94
C TRP A 154 13.48 13.66 19.29
N VAL A 155 14.59 12.91 19.39
CA VAL A 155 15.41 12.84 20.61
C VAL A 155 16.08 14.19 20.88
N LEU A 156 16.78 14.78 19.89
CA LEU A 156 17.47 16.06 20.08
C LEU A 156 16.49 17.20 20.42
N ARG A 157 15.29 17.19 19.81
CA ARG A 157 14.21 18.13 20.18
C ARG A 157 13.73 17.93 21.61
N GLY A 158 13.66 16.68 22.08
CA GLY A 158 13.33 16.36 23.48
C GLY A 158 14.40 16.83 24.46
N GLU A 159 15.65 16.93 24.03
CA GLU A 159 16.77 17.49 24.79
C GLU A 159 16.85 19.03 24.74
N GLY A 160 15.93 19.69 24.04
CA GLY A 160 15.82 21.14 23.97
C GLY A 160 16.71 21.81 22.92
N LEU A 161 17.30 21.03 22.01
CA LEU A 161 18.05 21.56 20.87
C LEU A 161 17.08 22.01 19.76
N ASP A 162 17.27 23.23 19.28
CA ASP A 162 16.58 23.76 18.10
C ASP A 162 17.34 23.42 16.81
N ALA A 163 16.63 23.55 15.69
CA ALA A 163 17.10 23.17 14.36
C ALA A 163 17.70 24.37 13.61
#